data_AF-A0A6N2UTF2-F1
#
_entry.id   AF-A0A6N2UTF2-F1
#
_cell.length_a   1.000
_cell.length_b   1.000
_cell.length_c   1.000
_cell.angle_alpha   90.00
_cell.angle_beta   90.00
_cell.angle_gamma   90.00
#
_symmetry.space_group_name_H-M   'P 1'
#
loop_
_entity.id
_entity.type
_entity.pdbx_description
1 polymer ?
#
loop_
_entity_poly.entity_id
_entity_poly.type
_entity_poly.pdbx_seq_one_letter_code
_entity_poly.pdbx_strand_id
1 'polypeptide(L)'
;MILSVGYRVKSKEGIYFRRWANSVLKQHLVDGYTINRKRSDALHAVVKVLSRSTEPEIAGTAEILERYLPSLVLLNDYDTGNVPIPKGDESQWVLTYEDAMLFIRSMPFYTQSDLFGRERNGSFQGIVAGLYQTFGGEELYRSTQEKAANLLYQVVKDHPFSDGNKRCAAALFVYFLNGNGILGDDDSLLVEGNALAAMTLMIALSAPAEKDTMIALVENFLIRHESQEIN
;
A
#
# COMPACT_ATOMS: atom_id res chain seq x y z
N MET A 1 19.07 14.15 -39.03
CA MET A 1 18.70 12.80 -39.52
C MET A 1 19.90 11.88 -39.32
N ILE A 2 19.89 11.01 -38.30
CA ILE A 2 20.94 10.00 -38.14
C ILE A 2 20.34 8.67 -38.56
N LEU A 3 20.66 8.30 -39.79
CA LEU A 3 20.47 6.96 -40.33
C LEU A 3 21.52 6.05 -39.69
N SER A 4 21.11 4.93 -39.12
CA SER A 4 21.61 3.60 -39.50
C SER A 4 21.51 2.61 -38.34
N VAL A 5 20.52 1.74 -38.44
CA VAL A 5 20.55 0.40 -37.88
C VAL A 5 21.39 -0.44 -38.86
N GLY A 6 22.55 -0.96 -38.43
CA GLY A 6 23.25 -2.04 -39.12
C GLY A 6 24.60 -1.75 -39.78
N TYR A 7 25.11 -0.52 -39.87
CA TYR A 7 26.44 -0.26 -40.46
C TYR A 7 27.53 0.07 -39.43
N ARG A 8 28.76 -0.38 -39.74
CA ARG A 8 29.96 -0.26 -38.89
C ARG A 8 30.40 1.21 -38.76
N VAL A 9 29.98 1.87 -37.69
CA VAL A 9 30.32 3.27 -37.39
C VAL A 9 31.79 3.38 -36.95
N LYS A 10 32.55 4.27 -37.59
CA LYS A 10 34.00 4.47 -37.35
C LYS A 10 34.36 5.77 -36.60
N SER A 11 33.40 6.66 -36.34
CA SER A 11 33.65 7.88 -35.54
C SER A 11 33.75 7.54 -34.06
N LYS A 12 34.56 8.30 -33.31
CA LYS A 12 34.74 8.09 -31.86
C LYS A 12 33.41 8.24 -31.12
N GLU A 13 32.61 9.23 -31.51
CA GLU A 13 31.29 9.54 -30.98
C GLU A 13 30.29 8.42 -31.30
N GLY A 14 30.34 7.87 -32.52
CA GLY A 14 29.48 6.77 -32.93
C GLY A 14 29.82 5.43 -32.28
N ILE A 15 31.11 5.19 -31.98
CA ILE A 15 31.55 4.04 -31.19
C ILE A 15 31.07 4.17 -29.74
N TYR A 16 31.14 5.38 -29.16
CA TYR A 16 30.63 5.66 -27.82
C TYR A 16 29.11 5.46 -27.74
N PHE A 17 28.37 6.05 -28.66
CA PHE A 17 26.92 5.89 -28.76
C PHE A 17 26.51 4.42 -28.92
N ARG A 18 27.20 3.66 -29.78
CA ARG A 18 26.91 2.22 -29.98
C ARG A 18 27.17 1.41 -28.71
N ARG A 19 28.26 1.69 -28.00
CA ARG A 19 28.58 1.00 -26.74
C ARG A 19 27.52 1.29 -25.68
N TRP A 20 27.12 2.56 -25.56
CA TRP A 20 26.07 3.00 -24.65
C TRP A 20 24.69 2.39 -25.01
N ALA A 21 24.30 2.43 -26.29
CA ALA A 21 23.03 1.86 -26.75
C ALA A 21 22.98 0.34 -26.52
N ASN A 22 24.07 -0.38 -26.79
CA ASN A 22 24.14 -1.81 -26.52
C ASN A 22 24.16 -2.14 -25.03
N SER A 23 24.78 -1.32 -24.16
CA SER A 23 24.69 -1.54 -22.72
C SER A 23 23.27 -1.34 -22.22
N VAL A 24 22.56 -0.31 -22.72
CA VAL A 24 21.17 -0.04 -22.39
C VAL A 24 20.27 -1.20 -22.86
N LEU A 25 20.38 -1.62 -24.12
CA LEU A 25 19.58 -2.73 -24.67
C LEU A 25 19.87 -4.07 -23.97
N LYS A 26 21.14 -4.36 -23.66
CA LYS A 26 21.51 -5.58 -22.93
C LYS A 26 20.96 -5.57 -21.51
N GLN A 27 20.94 -4.40 -20.86
CA GLN A 27 20.35 -4.22 -19.54
C GLN A 27 18.82 -4.43 -19.59
N HIS A 28 18.14 -3.92 -20.61
CA HIS A 28 16.70 -4.16 -20.83
C HIS A 28 16.36 -5.64 -21.09
N LEU A 29 17.21 -6.37 -21.81
CA LEU A 29 16.97 -7.77 -22.16
C LEU A 29 17.32 -8.75 -21.03
N VAL A 30 18.22 -8.37 -20.13
CA VAL A 30 18.68 -9.23 -19.02
C VAL A 30 17.87 -8.98 -17.75
N ASP A 31 17.54 -7.73 -17.44
CA ASP A 31 16.91 -7.38 -16.16
C ASP A 31 15.38 -7.38 -16.22
N GLY A 32 14.76 -7.45 -17.41
CA GLY A 32 13.29 -7.45 -17.60
C GLY A 32 12.58 -6.14 -17.21
N TYR A 33 13.28 -5.25 -16.49
CA TYR A 33 12.87 -3.90 -16.10
C TYR A 33 14.15 -3.10 -15.78
N THR A 34 14.27 -1.89 -16.31
CA THR A 34 15.30 -0.95 -15.83
C THR A 34 14.91 -0.47 -14.43
N ILE A 35 15.73 -0.80 -13.43
CA ILE A 35 15.67 -0.25 -12.07
C ILE A 35 15.45 1.27 -12.14
N ASN A 36 14.27 1.71 -11.68
CA ASN A 36 13.69 3.01 -12.00
C ASN A 36 13.84 4.05 -10.88
N ARG A 37 14.81 3.90 -9.97
CA ARG A 37 15.11 4.94 -8.95
C ARG A 37 15.28 6.33 -9.60
N LYS A 38 15.89 6.38 -10.78
CA LYS A 38 16.12 7.62 -11.54
C LYS A 38 14.86 8.36 -11.99
N ARG A 39 13.70 7.71 -12.12
CA ARG A 39 12.47 8.35 -12.63
C ARG A 39 11.60 8.94 -11.53
N SER A 40 11.61 8.36 -10.33
CA SER A 40 11.01 9.00 -9.15
C SER A 40 11.77 10.29 -8.78
N ASP A 41 13.11 10.23 -8.81
CA ASP A 41 13.96 11.42 -8.63
C ASP A 41 13.71 12.48 -9.72
N ALA A 42 13.50 12.04 -10.97
CA ALA A 42 13.17 12.94 -12.07
C ALA A 42 11.79 13.59 -11.89
N LEU A 43 10.79 12.85 -11.40
CA LEU A 43 9.46 13.39 -11.14
C LEU A 43 9.51 14.48 -10.06
N HIS A 44 10.20 14.22 -8.94
CA HIS A 44 10.44 15.22 -7.90
C HIS A 44 11.19 16.45 -8.44
N ALA A 45 12.23 16.25 -9.24
CA ALA A 45 13.01 17.34 -9.82
C ALA A 45 12.17 18.21 -10.76
N VAL A 46 11.32 17.60 -11.60
CA VAL A 46 10.41 18.34 -12.50
C VAL A 46 9.40 19.15 -11.70
N VAL A 47 8.72 18.54 -10.73
CA VAL A 47 7.73 19.25 -9.91
C VAL A 47 8.38 20.42 -9.17
N LYS A 48 9.55 20.21 -8.54
CA LYS A 48 10.29 21.27 -7.85
C LYS A 48 10.71 22.44 -8.75
N VAL A 49 10.99 22.17 -10.02
CA VAL A 49 11.30 23.23 -11.01
C VAL A 49 10.03 23.99 -11.39
N LEU A 50 8.90 23.29 -11.59
CA LEU A 50 7.62 23.91 -11.93
C LEU A 50 7.06 24.76 -10.79
N SER A 51 7.26 24.35 -9.53
CA SER A 51 6.87 25.12 -8.33
C SER A 51 7.61 26.46 -8.20
N ARG A 52 8.74 26.63 -8.91
CA ARG A 52 9.53 27.88 -8.95
C ARG A 52 9.18 28.77 -10.14
N SER A 53 8.21 28.39 -10.96
CA SER A 53 7.78 29.18 -12.10
C SER A 53 7.21 30.53 -11.64
N THR A 54 7.49 31.59 -12.40
CA THR A 54 6.89 32.91 -12.17
C THR A 54 5.46 33.00 -12.68
N GLU A 55 5.01 32.01 -13.46
CA GLU A 55 3.63 31.89 -13.94
C GLU A 55 2.74 31.28 -12.84
N PRO A 56 1.75 32.02 -12.29
CA PRO A 56 0.95 31.58 -11.15
C PRO A 56 0.20 30.26 -11.39
N GLU A 57 -0.29 30.03 -12.61
CA GLU A 57 -1.00 28.79 -12.96
C GLU A 57 -0.10 27.56 -12.90
N ILE A 58 1.15 27.69 -13.35
CA ILE A 58 2.14 26.61 -13.36
C ILE A 58 2.61 26.32 -11.94
N ALA A 59 2.90 27.37 -11.16
CA ALA A 59 3.32 27.24 -9.78
C ALA A 59 2.23 26.60 -8.91
N GLY A 60 0.97 27.05 -9.04
CA GLY A 60 -0.16 26.50 -8.29
C GLY A 60 -0.45 25.03 -8.65
N THR A 61 -0.37 24.67 -9.93
CA THR A 61 -0.52 23.27 -10.35
C THR A 61 0.60 22.39 -9.80
N ALA A 62 1.84 22.90 -9.79
CA ALA A 62 2.98 22.17 -9.25
C ALA A 62 2.85 21.95 -7.74
N GLU A 63 2.39 22.94 -6.98
CA GLU A 63 2.12 22.80 -5.54
C GLU A 63 1.07 21.70 -5.26
N ILE A 64 0.02 21.63 -6.06
CA ILE A 64 -0.97 20.54 -5.96
C ILE A 64 -0.30 19.20 -6.27
N LEU A 65 0.50 19.12 -7.35
CA LEU A 65 1.21 17.89 -7.71
C LEU A 65 2.20 17.44 -6.63
N GLU A 66 2.86 18.36 -5.93
CA GLU A 66 3.73 18.03 -4.79
C GLU A 66 2.99 17.23 -3.72
N ARG A 67 1.73 17.58 -3.44
CA ARG A 67 0.88 16.85 -2.47
C ARG A 67 0.54 15.43 -2.92
N TYR A 68 0.53 15.18 -4.24
CA TYR A 68 0.25 13.85 -4.80
C TYR A 68 1.51 13.03 -5.10
N LEU A 69 2.71 13.60 -5.00
CA LEU A 69 3.96 12.90 -5.28
C LEU A 69 4.10 11.58 -4.50
N PRO A 70 3.83 11.51 -3.18
CA PRO A 70 3.93 10.25 -2.44
C PRO A 70 3.06 9.15 -3.04
N SER A 71 1.81 9.46 -3.40
CA SER A 71 0.87 8.52 -4.03
C SER A 71 1.35 8.08 -5.42
N LEU A 72 1.92 8.98 -6.22
CA LEU A 72 2.48 8.64 -7.54
C LEU A 72 3.72 7.74 -7.44
N VAL A 73 4.54 7.94 -6.42
CA VAL A 73 5.68 7.06 -6.12
C VAL A 73 5.18 5.68 -5.72
N LEU A 74 4.21 5.59 -4.81
CA LEU A 74 3.64 4.33 -4.35
C LEU A 74 3.01 3.53 -5.51
N LEU A 75 2.35 4.20 -6.44
CA LEU A 75 1.81 3.56 -7.67
C LEU A 75 2.94 2.98 -8.55
N ASN A 76 4.04 3.71 -8.74
CA ASN A 76 5.20 3.17 -9.45
C ASN A 76 5.84 1.98 -8.71
N ASP A 77 5.90 2.04 -7.37
CA ASP A 77 6.45 0.96 -6.56
C ASP A 77 5.58 -0.30 -6.63
N TYR A 78 4.25 -0.12 -6.70
CA TYR A 78 3.30 -1.18 -6.98
C TYR A 78 3.54 -1.83 -8.35
N ASP A 79 3.59 -1.02 -9.42
CA ASP A 79 3.80 -1.52 -10.79
C ASP A 79 5.12 -2.26 -10.97
N THR A 80 6.13 -1.91 -10.16
CA THR A 80 7.46 -2.54 -10.20
C THR A 80 7.63 -3.69 -9.19
N GLY A 81 6.61 -3.96 -8.37
CA GLY A 81 6.65 -5.00 -7.34
C GLY A 81 7.59 -4.69 -6.16
N ASN A 82 7.95 -3.43 -5.94
CA ASN A 82 8.87 -2.97 -4.89
C ASN A 82 8.19 -2.09 -3.85
N VAL A 83 6.93 -2.38 -3.51
CA VAL A 83 6.21 -1.64 -2.47
C VAL A 83 7.00 -1.71 -1.17
N PRO A 84 7.41 -0.58 -0.59
CA PRO A 84 8.22 -0.59 0.63
C PRO A 84 7.40 -1.12 1.81
N ILE A 85 8.02 -1.89 2.70
CA ILE A 85 7.41 -2.25 3.99
C ILE A 85 7.81 -1.15 4.97
N PRO A 86 6.86 -0.34 5.45
CA PRO A 86 7.21 0.78 6.28
C PRO A 86 7.47 0.33 7.73
N LYS A 87 8.11 1.19 8.52
CA LYS A 87 8.23 0.96 9.95
C LYS A 87 6.91 1.37 10.61
N GLY A 88 6.17 0.39 11.12
CA GLY A 88 4.96 0.65 11.89
C GLY A 88 5.21 0.90 13.38
N ASP A 89 4.12 1.19 14.08
CA ASP A 89 4.09 1.49 15.52
C ASP A 89 3.95 0.22 16.37
N GLU A 90 4.38 0.30 17.62
CA GLU A 90 4.13 -0.76 18.61
C GLU A 90 2.64 -0.85 18.94
N SER A 91 2.14 -2.08 19.12
CA SER A 91 0.75 -2.34 19.48
C SER A 91 0.53 -2.05 20.95
N GLN A 92 -0.33 -1.09 21.26
CA GLN A 92 -0.68 -0.75 22.66
C GLN A 92 -1.94 -1.49 23.13
N TRP A 93 -2.75 -1.97 22.19
CA TRP A 93 -3.99 -2.66 22.45
C TRP A 93 -4.09 -3.96 21.66
N VAL A 94 -4.75 -4.96 22.25
CA VAL A 94 -4.92 -6.30 21.69
C VAL A 94 -6.40 -6.54 21.44
N LEU A 95 -6.75 -6.80 20.18
CA LEU A 95 -8.07 -7.29 19.78
C LEU A 95 -8.21 -8.77 20.13
N THR A 96 -9.06 -9.08 21.10
CA THR A 96 -9.45 -10.47 21.40
C THR A 96 -10.54 -10.96 20.47
N TYR A 97 -10.71 -12.28 20.37
CA TYR A 97 -11.80 -12.88 19.59
C TYR A 97 -13.16 -12.47 20.15
N GLU A 98 -13.28 -12.42 21.48
CA GLU A 98 -14.48 -12.03 22.20
C GLU A 98 -14.87 -10.58 21.89
N ASP A 99 -13.91 -9.65 21.97
CA ASP A 99 -14.13 -8.22 21.66
C ASP A 99 -14.52 -8.04 20.18
N ALA A 100 -13.83 -8.74 19.28
CA ALA A 100 -14.12 -8.70 17.86
C ALA A 100 -15.55 -9.20 17.55
N MET A 101 -15.97 -10.31 18.16
CA MET A 101 -17.33 -10.85 17.97
C MET A 101 -18.39 -9.97 18.63
N LEU A 102 -18.09 -9.37 19.78
CA LEU A 102 -18.99 -8.42 20.42
C LEU A 102 -19.20 -7.19 19.53
N PHE A 103 -18.13 -6.67 18.94
CA PHE A 103 -18.20 -5.57 17.98
C PHE A 103 -19.00 -5.93 16.72
N ILE A 104 -18.77 -7.10 16.11
CA ILE A 104 -19.56 -7.53 14.93
C ILE A 104 -21.05 -7.65 15.27
N ARG A 105 -21.38 -8.19 16.44
CA ARG A 105 -22.77 -8.35 16.90
C ARG A 105 -23.48 -7.03 17.17
N SER A 106 -22.74 -5.97 17.49
CA SER A 106 -23.32 -4.63 17.70
C SER A 106 -23.58 -3.88 16.40
N MET A 107 -23.06 -4.35 15.25
CA MET A 107 -23.29 -3.72 13.96
C MET A 107 -24.78 -3.78 13.55
N PRO A 108 -25.36 -2.72 12.97
CA PRO A 108 -26.76 -2.69 12.55
C PRO A 108 -27.14 -3.81 11.56
N PHE A 109 -26.20 -4.24 10.73
CA PHE A 109 -26.42 -5.30 9.74
C PHE A 109 -26.63 -6.68 10.38
N TYR A 110 -26.14 -6.89 11.60
CA TYR A 110 -26.23 -8.18 12.29
C TYR A 110 -27.67 -8.53 12.70
N THR A 111 -28.48 -7.53 13.06
CA THR A 111 -29.88 -7.75 13.43
C THR A 111 -30.82 -7.83 12.21
N GLN A 112 -30.36 -7.39 11.03
CA GLN A 112 -31.14 -7.36 9.80
C GLN A 112 -30.99 -8.63 8.95
N SER A 113 -30.02 -9.49 9.26
CA SER A 113 -29.73 -10.70 8.50
C SER A 113 -29.35 -11.84 9.42
N ASP A 114 -29.98 -13.01 9.26
CA ASP A 114 -29.65 -14.21 10.03
C ASP A 114 -28.24 -14.73 9.74
N LEU A 115 -27.65 -14.37 8.59
CA LEU A 115 -26.35 -14.89 8.12
C LEU A 115 -25.19 -13.91 8.33
N PHE A 116 -25.47 -12.61 8.41
CA PHE A 116 -24.42 -11.60 8.48
C PHE A 116 -23.57 -11.76 9.74
N GLY A 117 -22.24 -11.79 9.59
CA GLY A 117 -21.31 -11.85 10.72
C GLY A 117 -21.38 -13.15 11.55
N ARG A 118 -22.07 -14.18 11.05
CA ARG A 118 -22.11 -15.51 11.70
C ARG A 118 -20.89 -16.32 11.31
N GLU A 119 -20.00 -16.57 12.26
CA GLU A 119 -18.76 -17.32 12.05
C GLU A 119 -19.05 -18.76 11.58
N ARG A 120 -18.18 -19.27 10.70
CA ARG A 120 -18.15 -20.64 10.23
C ARG A 120 -16.90 -21.35 10.76
N ASN A 121 -17.09 -22.53 11.34
CA ASN A 121 -16.03 -23.50 11.63
C ASN A 121 -14.84 -22.99 12.47
N GLY A 122 -15.01 -21.96 13.31
CA GLY A 122 -13.92 -21.40 14.12
C GLY A 122 -12.85 -20.64 13.31
N SER A 123 -13.12 -20.36 12.02
CA SER A 123 -12.14 -19.74 11.13
C SER A 123 -11.78 -18.32 11.55
N PHE A 124 -12.70 -17.56 12.14
CA PHE A 124 -12.42 -16.20 12.57
C PHE A 124 -11.53 -16.20 13.82
N GLN A 125 -11.81 -17.11 14.77
CA GLN A 125 -10.97 -17.29 15.95
C GLN A 125 -9.51 -17.58 15.57
N GLY A 126 -9.29 -18.42 14.55
CA GLY A 126 -7.95 -18.71 14.02
C GLY A 126 -7.24 -17.47 13.45
N ILE A 127 -7.97 -16.63 12.70
CA ILE A 127 -7.42 -15.37 12.16
C ILE A 127 -6.98 -14.45 13.29
N VAL A 128 -7.85 -14.21 14.28
CA VAL A 128 -7.55 -13.30 15.40
C VAL A 128 -6.37 -13.83 16.24
N ALA A 129 -6.34 -15.13 16.53
CA ALA A 129 -5.22 -15.75 17.25
C ALA A 129 -3.90 -15.64 16.47
N GLY A 130 -3.95 -15.82 15.15
CA GLY A 130 -2.79 -15.73 14.26
C GLY A 130 -2.13 -14.36 14.24
N LEU A 131 -2.87 -13.28 14.55
CA LEU A 131 -2.31 -11.92 14.60
C LEU A 131 -1.21 -11.74 15.66
N TYR A 132 -1.25 -12.55 16.72
CA TYR A 132 -0.35 -12.46 17.87
C TYR A 132 0.50 -13.72 18.04
N GLN A 133 0.56 -14.56 17.00
CA GLN A 133 1.39 -15.77 17.04
C GLN A 133 2.87 -15.40 17.02
N THR A 134 3.68 -16.17 17.76
CA THR A 134 5.13 -16.04 17.79
C THR A 134 5.83 -17.20 17.08
N PHE A 135 6.96 -16.92 16.43
CA PHE A 135 7.86 -17.91 15.86
C PHE A 135 9.31 -17.57 16.23
N GLY A 136 10.02 -18.51 16.83
CA GLY A 136 11.40 -18.29 17.28
C GLY A 136 11.55 -17.25 18.40
N GLY A 137 10.48 -17.00 19.18
CA GLY A 137 10.47 -16.01 20.26
C GLY A 137 10.06 -14.60 19.85
N GLU A 138 9.84 -14.36 18.55
CA GLU A 138 9.42 -13.08 17.99
C GLU A 138 7.99 -13.15 17.48
N GLU A 139 7.23 -12.06 17.58
CA GLU A 139 5.89 -11.99 16.95
C GLU A 139 6.01 -12.05 15.42
N LEU A 140 5.06 -12.76 14.81
CA LEU A 140 4.96 -12.88 13.35
C LEU A 140 4.66 -11.52 12.71
N TYR A 141 3.73 -10.77 13.30
CA TYR A 141 3.37 -9.42 12.88
C TYR A 141 3.75 -8.44 13.99
N ARG A 142 4.77 -7.62 13.74
CA ARG A 142 5.43 -6.83 14.79
C ARG A 142 4.72 -5.51 15.03
N SER A 143 4.24 -4.88 13.96
CA SER A 143 3.62 -3.55 14.05
C SER A 143 2.11 -3.60 14.07
N THR A 144 1.50 -2.53 14.56
CA THR A 144 0.04 -2.34 14.50
C THR A 144 -0.45 -2.31 13.05
N GLN A 145 0.28 -1.64 12.14
CA GLN A 145 -0.05 -1.55 10.72
C GLN A 145 -0.05 -2.93 10.06
N GLU A 146 0.97 -3.74 10.36
CA GLU A 146 1.10 -5.10 9.84
C GLU A 146 -0.03 -6.01 10.34
N LYS A 147 -0.38 -5.93 11.64
CA LYS A 147 -1.52 -6.66 12.21
C LYS A 147 -2.86 -6.21 11.60
N ALA A 148 -3.05 -4.90 11.42
CA ALA A 148 -4.26 -4.35 10.80
C ALA A 148 -4.42 -4.80 9.34
N ALA A 149 -3.34 -4.70 8.55
CA ALA A 149 -3.31 -5.13 7.16
C ALA A 149 -3.60 -6.63 7.02
N ASN A 150 -3.00 -7.45 7.88
CA ASN A 150 -3.23 -8.90 7.90
C ASN A 150 -4.65 -9.27 8.35
N LEU A 151 -5.22 -8.56 9.33
CA LEU A 151 -6.61 -8.73 9.76
C LEU A 151 -7.57 -8.44 8.59
N LEU A 152 -7.40 -7.30 7.91
CA LEU A 152 -8.20 -6.94 6.74
C LEU A 152 -8.05 -7.99 5.64
N TYR A 153 -6.81 -8.37 5.31
CA TYR A 153 -6.52 -9.35 4.26
C TYR A 153 -7.19 -10.70 4.51
N GLN A 154 -6.96 -11.29 5.69
CA GLN A 154 -7.42 -12.64 6.01
C GLN A 154 -8.94 -12.72 6.12
N VAL A 155 -9.60 -11.75 6.78
CA VAL A 155 -11.08 -11.76 6.86
C VAL A 155 -11.72 -11.59 5.49
N VAL A 156 -11.12 -10.81 4.59
CA VAL A 156 -11.60 -10.68 3.21
C VAL A 156 -11.40 -11.97 2.41
N LYS A 157 -10.22 -12.62 2.51
CA LYS A 157 -9.86 -13.80 1.69
C LYS A 157 -10.44 -15.11 2.19
N ASP A 158 -10.37 -15.34 3.49
CA ASP A 158 -10.70 -16.64 4.09
C ASP A 158 -12.21 -16.78 4.33
N HIS A 159 -12.94 -15.67 4.19
CA HIS A 159 -14.40 -15.62 4.32
C HIS A 159 -14.93 -16.32 5.58
N PRO A 160 -14.46 -15.95 6.78
CA PRO A 160 -14.75 -16.69 8.00
C PRO A 160 -16.23 -16.58 8.44
N PHE A 161 -17.00 -15.63 7.90
CA PHE A 161 -18.42 -15.43 8.17
C PHE A 161 -19.30 -15.97 7.04
N SER A 162 -20.54 -16.33 7.38
CA SER A 162 -21.55 -16.83 6.45
C SER A 162 -21.97 -15.80 5.42
N ASP A 163 -22.09 -14.54 5.82
CA ASP A 163 -22.22 -13.38 4.94
C ASP A 163 -21.53 -12.17 5.58
N GLY A 164 -21.24 -11.15 4.77
CA GLY A 164 -20.75 -9.86 5.24
C GLY A 164 -19.24 -9.74 5.36
N ASN A 165 -18.46 -10.75 4.95
CA ASN A 165 -17.00 -10.80 5.15
C ASN A 165 -16.26 -9.50 4.83
N LYS A 166 -16.51 -8.88 3.67
CA LYS A 166 -15.87 -7.60 3.31
C LYS A 166 -16.26 -6.45 4.25
N ARG A 167 -17.54 -6.38 4.66
CA ARG A 167 -18.07 -5.36 5.58
C ARG A 167 -17.55 -5.59 7.00
N CYS A 168 -17.53 -6.83 7.47
CA CYS A 168 -16.94 -7.20 8.75
C CYS A 168 -15.44 -6.90 8.77
N ALA A 169 -14.69 -7.25 7.71
CA ALA A 169 -13.26 -6.96 7.61
C ALA A 169 -12.97 -5.46 7.68
N ALA A 170 -13.67 -4.65 6.89
CA ALA A 170 -13.53 -3.19 6.91
C ALA A 170 -13.88 -2.59 8.28
N ALA A 171 -14.95 -3.07 8.92
CA ALA A 171 -15.35 -2.59 10.24
C ALA A 171 -14.35 -3.00 11.34
N LEU A 172 -13.88 -4.25 11.34
CA LEU A 172 -12.87 -4.75 12.27
C LEU A 172 -11.54 -4.03 12.09
N PHE A 173 -11.15 -3.71 10.85
CA PHE A 173 -9.97 -2.93 10.55
C PHE A 173 -10.04 -1.54 11.21
N VAL A 174 -11.14 -0.81 11.02
CA VAL A 174 -11.35 0.49 11.67
C VAL A 174 -11.38 0.35 13.21
N TYR A 175 -12.07 -0.66 13.73
CA TYR A 175 -12.13 -0.92 15.16
C TYR A 175 -10.74 -1.19 15.77
N PHE A 176 -9.91 -1.97 15.06
CA PHE A 176 -8.54 -2.28 15.47
C PHE A 176 -7.63 -1.04 15.47
N LEU A 177 -7.72 -0.20 14.42
CA LEU A 177 -6.98 1.06 14.35
C LEU A 177 -7.39 2.03 15.45
N ASN A 178 -8.70 2.11 15.75
CA ASN A 178 -9.21 2.94 16.84
C ASN A 178 -8.69 2.48 18.20
N GLY A 179 -8.72 1.17 18.46
CA GLY A 179 -8.21 0.60 19.72
C GLY A 179 -6.73 0.88 19.95
N ASN A 180 -5.95 1.03 18.88
CA ASN A 180 -4.52 1.38 18.94
C ASN A 180 -4.23 2.89 18.73
N GLY A 181 -5.25 3.76 18.75
CA GLY A 181 -5.06 5.22 18.66
C GLY A 181 -4.54 5.73 17.30
N ILE A 182 -4.58 4.92 16.25
CA ILE A 182 -4.01 5.28 14.94
C ILE A 182 -4.87 6.30 14.19
N LEU A 183 -6.20 6.25 14.37
CA LEU A 183 -7.15 7.08 13.61
C LEU A 183 -7.05 8.58 13.90
N GLY A 184 -6.30 8.99 14.94
CA GLY A 184 -6.07 10.40 15.31
C GLY A 184 -7.14 10.96 16.26
N ASP A 185 -6.76 12.02 17.00
CA ASP A 185 -7.65 12.77 17.89
C ASP A 185 -8.44 13.87 17.16
N ASP A 186 -8.08 14.15 15.90
CA ASP A 186 -8.68 15.18 15.06
C ASP A 186 -9.65 14.57 14.04
N ASP A 187 -10.64 15.35 13.61
CA ASP A 187 -11.75 15.02 12.69
C ASP A 187 -11.31 14.45 11.30
N SER A 188 -10.02 14.23 11.07
CA SER A 188 -9.47 13.60 9.88
C SER A 188 -9.17 12.12 10.12
N LEU A 189 -10.04 11.25 9.59
CA LEU A 189 -9.77 9.81 9.54
C LEU A 189 -8.48 9.54 8.77
N LEU A 190 -7.53 8.83 9.38
CA LEU A 190 -6.31 8.37 8.67
C LEU A 190 -6.65 7.58 7.40
N VAL A 191 -7.76 6.85 7.43
CA VAL A 191 -8.30 6.13 6.28
C VAL A 191 -9.70 6.63 5.98
N GLU A 192 -9.85 7.39 4.89
CA GLU A 192 -11.16 7.80 4.39
C GLU A 192 -12.02 6.60 3.96
N GLY A 193 -13.35 6.74 4.05
CA GLY A 193 -14.28 5.65 3.70
C GLY A 193 -14.12 5.12 2.27
N ASN A 194 -13.79 6.00 1.31
CA ASN A 194 -13.53 5.59 -0.08
C ASN A 194 -12.23 4.78 -0.22
N ALA A 195 -11.18 5.16 0.51
CA ALA A 195 -9.92 4.42 0.53
C ALA A 195 -10.11 3.04 1.17
N LEU A 196 -10.85 2.95 2.28
CA LEU A 196 -11.19 1.67 2.91
C LEU A 196 -11.95 0.74 1.97
N ALA A 197 -12.96 1.26 1.27
CA ALA A 197 -13.71 0.51 0.28
C ALA A 197 -12.81 0.00 -0.86
N ALA A 198 -11.95 0.87 -1.40
CA ALA A 198 -11.00 0.51 -2.45
C ALA A 198 -10.02 -0.58 -2.01
N MET A 199 -9.37 -0.42 -0.85
CA MET A 199 -8.46 -1.43 -0.27
C MET A 199 -9.13 -2.79 -0.11
N THR A 200 -10.33 -2.79 0.49
CA THR A 200 -11.10 -4.02 0.72
C THR A 200 -11.43 -4.72 -0.60
N LEU A 201 -11.72 -3.96 -1.66
CA LEU A 201 -12.03 -4.50 -2.98
C LEU A 201 -10.78 -4.99 -3.71
N MET A 202 -9.66 -4.27 -3.62
CA MET A 202 -8.36 -4.69 -4.18
C MET A 202 -7.92 -6.02 -3.57
N ILE A 203 -7.98 -6.14 -2.23
CA ILE A 203 -7.71 -7.40 -1.54
C ILE A 203 -8.67 -8.50 -1.99
N ALA A 204 -9.96 -8.20 -2.15
CA ALA A 204 -10.91 -9.21 -2.59
C ALA A 204 -10.60 -9.75 -4.00
N LEU A 205 -10.13 -8.89 -4.90
CA LEU A 205 -9.88 -9.21 -6.30
C LEU A 205 -8.47 -9.73 -6.58
N SER A 206 -7.51 -9.53 -5.67
CA SER A 206 -6.11 -9.93 -5.86
C SER A 206 -5.93 -11.44 -5.99
N ALA A 207 -4.89 -11.87 -6.69
CA ALA A 207 -4.43 -13.26 -6.69
C ALA A 207 -3.71 -13.59 -5.36
N PRO A 208 -3.65 -14.88 -4.96
CA PRO A 208 -2.90 -15.29 -3.78
C PRO A 208 -1.42 -14.89 -3.80
N ALA A 209 -0.80 -14.87 -4.99
CA ALA A 209 0.59 -14.45 -5.17
C ALA A 209 0.83 -12.95 -4.90
N GLU A 210 -0.23 -12.15 -4.88
CA GLU A 210 -0.16 -10.70 -4.61
C GLU A 210 -0.38 -10.38 -3.13
N LYS A 211 -0.46 -11.40 -2.24
CA LYS A 211 -0.72 -11.23 -0.81
C LYS A 211 0.21 -10.18 -0.18
N ASP A 212 1.51 -10.37 -0.32
CA ASP A 212 2.49 -9.53 0.36
C ASP A 212 2.46 -8.10 -0.18
N THR A 213 2.23 -7.93 -1.48
CA THR A 213 2.04 -6.61 -2.10
C THR A 213 0.79 -5.91 -1.59
N MET A 214 -0.33 -6.62 -1.44
CA MET A 214 -1.57 -6.05 -0.89
C MET A 214 -1.40 -5.63 0.58
N ILE A 215 -0.72 -6.47 1.38
CA ILE A 215 -0.43 -6.16 2.78
C ILE A 215 0.45 -4.91 2.86
N ALA A 216 1.56 -4.87 2.12
CA ALA A 216 2.46 -3.72 2.09
C ALA A 216 1.75 -2.43 1.64
N LEU A 217 0.85 -2.50 0.65
CA LEU A 217 0.05 -1.34 0.24
C LEU A 217 -0.83 -0.81 1.38
N VAL A 218 -1.54 -1.70 2.08
CA VAL A 218 -2.37 -1.30 3.23
C VAL A 218 -1.51 -0.69 4.33
N GLU A 219 -0.34 -1.27 4.62
CA GLU A 219 0.60 -0.71 5.58
C GLU A 219 1.03 0.72 5.19
N ASN A 220 1.35 0.96 3.92
CA ASN A 220 1.72 2.31 3.44
C ASN A 220 0.56 3.30 3.58
N PHE A 221 -0.69 2.89 3.38
CA PHE A 221 -1.85 3.76 3.59
C PHE A 221 -2.09 4.11 5.07
N LEU A 222 -1.45 3.39 5.99
CA LEU A 222 -1.53 3.65 7.44
C LEU A 222 -0.33 4.44 7.98
N ILE A 223 0.64 4.79 7.14
CA ILE A 223 1.76 5.63 7.55
C ILE A 223 1.34 7.09 7.46
N ARG A 224 1.50 7.82 8.55
CA ARG A 224 1.45 9.28 8.50
C ARG A 224 2.69 9.76 7.76
N HIS A 225 2.51 10.32 6.57
CA HIS A 225 3.55 11.10 5.95
C HIS A 225 3.70 12.38 6.76
N GLU A 226 4.74 12.47 7.59
CA GLU A 226 5.16 13.76 8.12
C GLU A 226 5.44 14.66 6.91
N SER A 227 4.62 15.69 6.74
CA SER A 227 4.96 16.81 5.87
C SER A 227 6.31 17.30 6.33
N GLN A 228 7.37 16.99 5.58
CA GLN A 228 8.64 17.64 5.81
C GLN A 228 8.39 19.12 5.60
N GLU A 229 8.33 19.89 6.70
CA GLU A 229 8.39 21.34 6.63
C GLU A 229 9.67 21.68 5.85
N ILE A 230 9.47 22.16 4.63
CA ILE A 230 10.54 22.70 3.80
C ILE A 230 10.95 24.01 4.49
N ASN A 231 11.92 23.92 5.41
CA ASN A 231 12.69 25.08 5.88
C ASN A 231 13.57 25.63 4.75
#